data_AF-A0A660XXV0-F1
#
_entry.id   AF-A0A660XXV0-F1
#
_cell.length_a   1.000
_cell.length_b   1.000
_cell.length_c   1.000
_cell.angle_alpha   90.00
_cell.angle_beta   90.00
_cell.angle_gamma   90.00
#
_symmetry.space_group_name_H-M   'P 1'
#
loop_
_entity.id
_entity.type
_entity.pdbx_description
1 polymer ?
#
loop_
_entity_poly.entity_id
_entity_poly.type
_entity_poly.pdbx_seq_one_letter_code
_entity_poly.pdbx_strand_id
1 'polypeptide(L)'
;MSWSVEITLSEDRMEAYLTIHTDSEDFPGEQELYKEIKAASVVYGIDKNVIASVLKEAKPVWNVLFAQGINTRENERDNLTWFVDLAEASRPKIRADGYADFKEMKRIEIVKKGQELVSQLPISAERYIKTVTGEKHNLEQSYLEMIKGDHIHISGDGLTLIADIDGCAFWKSGKLTVDNIYHVPGDVSFATGNI
;
A
#
# COMPACT_ATOMS: atom_id res chain seq x y z
N MET A 1 6.15 -22.75 -34.15
CA MET A 1 5.63 -23.30 -32.89
C MET A 1 4.15 -22.96 -32.87
N SER A 2 3.28 -23.89 -32.47
CA SER A 2 1.82 -23.76 -32.50
C SER A 2 1.25 -22.93 -31.35
N TRP A 3 2.15 -22.45 -30.49
CA TRP A 3 1.89 -21.62 -29.33
C TRP A 3 3.03 -20.60 -29.16
N SER A 4 2.74 -19.51 -28.47
CA SER A 4 3.72 -18.52 -28.01
C SER A 4 3.48 -18.18 -26.53
N VAL A 5 4.55 -17.97 -25.80
CA VAL A 5 4.54 -17.54 -24.39
C VAL A 5 5.15 -16.15 -24.35
N GLU A 6 4.43 -15.22 -23.73
CA GLU A 6 4.88 -13.86 -23.48
C GLU A 6 4.78 -13.57 -21.98
N ILE A 7 5.85 -12.97 -21.44
CA ILE A 7 5.91 -12.55 -20.05
C ILE A 7 6.14 -11.05 -20.02
N THR A 8 5.19 -10.34 -19.42
CA THR A 8 5.23 -8.90 -19.30
C THR A 8 5.42 -8.53 -17.85
N LEU A 9 6.39 -7.65 -17.58
CA LEU A 9 6.62 -7.09 -16.26
C LEU A 9 5.91 -5.73 -16.17
N SER A 10 5.41 -5.39 -14.98
CA SER A 10 5.00 -4.02 -14.69
C SER A 10 6.22 -3.07 -14.77
N GLU A 11 5.97 -1.76 -14.98
CA GLU A 11 7.04 -0.75 -15.09
C GLU A 11 7.97 -0.72 -13.86
N ASP A 12 7.39 -0.93 -12.68
CA ASP A 12 8.09 -1.01 -11.40
C ASP A 12 8.66 -2.40 -11.06
N ARG A 13 8.45 -3.38 -11.95
CA ARG A 13 8.83 -4.79 -11.79
C ARG A 13 8.25 -5.45 -10.52
N MET A 14 7.15 -4.93 -9.99
CA MET A 14 6.46 -5.53 -8.86
C MET A 14 5.51 -6.66 -9.26
N GLU A 15 5.18 -6.77 -10.54
CA GLU A 15 4.23 -7.78 -11.04
C GLU A 15 4.75 -8.43 -12.30
N ALA A 16 4.46 -9.71 -12.47
CA ALA A 16 4.70 -10.44 -13.71
C ALA A 16 3.40 -11.08 -14.21
N TYR A 17 3.15 -10.87 -15.49
CA TYR A 17 1.96 -11.31 -16.19
C TYR A 17 2.32 -12.33 -17.26
N LEU A 18 1.51 -13.37 -17.37
CA LEU A 18 1.66 -14.46 -18.32
C LEU A 18 0.57 -14.36 -19.39
N THR A 19 1.00 -14.38 -20.64
CA THR A 19 0.13 -14.52 -21.80
C THR A 19 0.59 -15.73 -22.60
N ILE A 20 -0.33 -16.64 -22.90
CA ILE A 20 -0.07 -17.81 -23.75
C ILE A 20 -1.08 -17.78 -24.89
N HIS A 21 -0.57 -17.64 -26.11
CA HIS A 21 -1.37 -17.84 -27.31
C HIS A 21 -1.17 -19.28 -27.78
N THR A 22 -2.27 -19.97 -28.11
CA THR A 22 -2.24 -21.26 -28.80
C THR A 22 -3.41 -21.33 -29.77
N ASP A 23 -3.11 -21.76 -31.00
CA ASP A 23 -4.09 -21.95 -32.06
C ASP A 23 -4.41 -23.45 -32.28
N SER A 24 -3.91 -24.32 -31.40
CA SER A 24 -3.99 -25.78 -31.52
C SER A 24 -4.21 -26.44 -30.16
N GLU A 25 -4.38 -27.76 -30.12
CA GLU A 25 -4.37 -28.55 -28.87
C GLU A 25 -2.97 -28.61 -28.22
N ASP A 26 -1.93 -28.12 -28.91
CA ASP A 26 -0.56 -28.10 -28.43
C ASP A 26 -0.37 -26.94 -27.42
N PHE A 27 0.16 -27.24 -26.23
CA PHE A 27 0.31 -26.30 -25.13
C PHE A 27 1.74 -26.38 -24.55
N PRO A 28 2.35 -25.27 -24.10
CA PRO A 28 3.68 -25.32 -23.50
C PRO A 28 3.69 -26.23 -22.26
N GLY A 29 4.66 -27.14 -22.21
CA GLY A 29 4.91 -27.94 -21.02
C GLY A 29 5.48 -27.09 -19.88
N GLU A 30 5.43 -27.63 -18.66
CA GLU A 30 5.93 -26.96 -17.46
C GLU A 30 7.39 -26.47 -17.62
N GLN A 31 8.26 -27.31 -18.19
CA GLN A 31 9.68 -26.96 -18.37
C GLN A 31 9.87 -25.77 -19.31
N GLU A 32 9.11 -25.70 -20.41
CA GLU A 32 9.19 -24.61 -21.37
C GLU A 32 8.66 -23.31 -20.74
N LEU A 33 7.57 -23.38 -19.97
CA LEU A 33 7.05 -22.23 -19.25
C LEU A 33 8.04 -21.68 -18.23
N TYR A 34 8.66 -22.55 -17.41
CA TYR A 34 9.69 -22.11 -16.45
C TYR A 34 10.96 -21.57 -17.12
N LYS A 35 11.28 -22.03 -18.34
CA LYS A 35 12.40 -21.51 -19.13
C LYS A 35 12.12 -20.07 -19.57
N GLU A 36 10.90 -19.76 -20.01
CA GLU A 36 10.48 -18.39 -20.35
C GLU A 36 10.43 -17.50 -19.10
N ILE A 37 9.88 -18.00 -17.98
CA ILE A 37 9.88 -17.28 -16.69
C ILE A 37 11.29 -16.88 -16.27
N LYS A 38 12.23 -17.81 -16.40
CA LYS A 38 13.65 -17.56 -16.10
C LYS A 38 14.29 -16.60 -17.10
N ALA A 39 13.96 -16.71 -18.39
CA ALA A 39 14.44 -15.79 -19.42
C ALA A 39 13.96 -14.34 -19.17
N ALA A 40 12.73 -14.18 -18.66
CA ALA A 40 12.17 -12.92 -18.21
C ALA A 40 12.72 -12.43 -16.85
N SER A 41 13.69 -13.15 -16.26
CA SER A 41 14.32 -12.81 -14.97
C SER A 41 13.36 -12.78 -13.76
N VAL A 42 12.22 -13.46 -13.84
CA VAL A 42 11.27 -13.59 -12.72
C VAL A 42 11.77 -14.68 -11.78
N VAL A 43 12.17 -14.30 -10.57
CA VAL A 43 12.81 -15.19 -9.57
C VAL A 43 12.10 -15.20 -8.22
N TYR A 44 11.14 -14.30 -8.02
CA TYR A 44 10.46 -14.12 -6.76
C TYR A 44 8.95 -13.97 -6.94
N GLY A 45 8.19 -14.31 -5.89
CA GLY A 45 6.76 -14.04 -5.85
C GLY A 45 5.88 -14.96 -6.69
N ILE A 46 6.43 -16.04 -7.25
CA ILE A 46 5.74 -16.91 -8.20
C ILE A 46 4.64 -17.73 -7.50
N ASP A 47 3.41 -17.57 -7.95
CA ASP A 47 2.28 -18.38 -7.52
C ASP A 47 2.23 -19.69 -8.32
N LYS A 48 2.68 -20.76 -7.66
CA LYS A 48 2.67 -22.12 -8.23
C LYS A 48 1.26 -22.63 -8.51
N ASN A 49 0.24 -22.17 -7.79
CA ASN A 49 -1.14 -22.59 -8.01
C ASN A 49 -1.70 -22.01 -9.30
N VAL A 50 -1.36 -20.75 -9.60
CA VAL A 50 -1.72 -20.10 -10.87
C VAL A 50 -1.07 -20.86 -12.02
N ILE A 51 0.24 -21.12 -11.94
CA ILE A 51 0.96 -21.90 -12.97
C ILE A 51 0.34 -23.29 -13.17
N ALA A 52 0.08 -24.02 -12.08
CA ALA A 52 -0.53 -25.34 -12.15
C ALA A 52 -1.94 -25.31 -12.77
N SER A 53 -2.72 -24.27 -12.48
CA SER A 53 -4.06 -24.09 -13.06
C SER A 53 -3.98 -23.83 -14.56
N VAL A 54 -3.07 -22.96 -15.00
CA VAL A 54 -2.83 -22.68 -16.43
C VAL A 54 -2.43 -23.95 -17.18
N LEU A 55 -1.50 -24.74 -16.65
CA LEU A 55 -1.06 -26.00 -17.25
C LEU A 55 -2.16 -27.07 -17.27
N LYS A 56 -3.02 -27.11 -16.24
CA LYS A 56 -4.13 -28.07 -16.14
C LYS A 56 -5.25 -27.73 -17.11
N GLU A 57 -5.57 -26.46 -17.27
CA GLU A 57 -6.61 -26.02 -18.20
C GLU A 57 -6.17 -26.13 -19.65
N ALA A 58 -4.86 -25.96 -19.92
CA ALA A 58 -4.26 -26.04 -21.26
C ALA A 58 -5.01 -25.19 -22.29
N LYS A 59 -5.42 -23.99 -21.87
CA LYS A 59 -6.17 -23.01 -22.68
C LYS A 59 -5.36 -21.73 -22.83
N PRO A 60 -5.60 -20.96 -23.90
CA PRO A 60 -4.98 -19.65 -24.04
C PRO A 60 -5.35 -18.76 -22.86
N VAL A 61 -4.35 -18.03 -22.36
CA VAL A 61 -4.48 -17.12 -21.23
C VAL A 61 -3.92 -15.76 -21.60
N TRP A 62 -4.50 -14.71 -21.04
CA TRP A 62 -4.11 -13.33 -21.32
C TRP A 62 -3.90 -12.57 -20.03
N ASN A 63 -2.71 -11.98 -19.90
CA ASN A 63 -2.37 -11.08 -18.81
C ASN A 63 -2.68 -11.65 -17.41
N VAL A 64 -2.38 -12.93 -17.20
CA VAL A 64 -2.59 -13.61 -15.93
C VAL A 64 -1.46 -13.25 -14.98
N LEU A 65 -1.78 -12.56 -13.88
CA LEU A 65 -0.83 -12.29 -12.81
C LEU A 65 -0.38 -13.63 -12.20
N PHE A 66 0.90 -13.96 -12.34
CA PHE A 66 1.46 -15.22 -11.84
C PHE A 66 2.63 -15.01 -10.87
N ALA A 67 3.16 -13.79 -10.76
CA ALA A 67 4.14 -13.46 -9.73
C ALA A 67 3.95 -12.03 -9.21
N GLN A 68 4.16 -11.84 -7.90
CA GLN A 68 4.06 -10.55 -7.25
C GLN A 68 5.21 -10.31 -6.27
N GLY A 69 5.82 -9.14 -6.35
CA GLY A 69 6.83 -8.65 -5.42
C GLY A 69 6.25 -8.42 -4.02
N ILE A 70 7.12 -8.09 -3.07
CA ILE A 70 6.71 -7.67 -1.74
C ILE A 70 6.97 -6.18 -1.58
N ASN A 71 5.91 -5.44 -1.24
CA ASN A 71 6.01 -4.08 -0.75
C ASN A 71 5.74 -4.07 0.74
N THR A 72 6.79 -4.07 1.58
CA THR A 72 6.60 -4.03 3.03
C THR A 72 5.81 -2.80 3.46
N ARG A 73 5.85 -1.68 2.73
CA ARG A 73 5.09 -0.46 3.06
C ARG A 73 3.57 -0.66 3.01
N GLU A 74 3.08 -1.43 2.05
CA GLU A 74 1.64 -1.75 1.95
C GLU A 74 1.23 -2.70 3.08
N ASN A 75 2.07 -3.71 3.35
CA ASN A 75 1.86 -4.58 4.51
C ASN A 75 1.91 -3.80 5.84
N GLU A 76 2.78 -2.80 5.98
CA GLU A 76 2.83 -1.89 7.15
C GLU A 76 1.52 -1.12 7.32
N ARG A 77 0.89 -0.70 6.21
CA ARG A 77 -0.39 0.03 6.23
C ARG A 77 -1.57 -0.84 6.64
N ASP A 78 -1.60 -2.10 6.23
CA ASP A 78 -2.73 -3.00 6.49
C ASP A 78 -2.75 -3.56 7.92
N ASN A 79 -1.65 -3.42 8.66
CA ASN A 79 -1.48 -3.94 10.02
C ASN A 79 -1.63 -2.87 11.12
N LEU A 80 -2.44 -1.85 10.88
CA LEU A 80 -2.68 -0.74 11.82
C LEU A 80 -3.95 -0.93 12.64
N THR A 81 -3.83 -0.76 13.94
CA THR A 81 -4.94 -0.63 14.89
C THR A 81 -5.10 0.84 15.26
N TRP A 82 -6.21 1.44 14.84
CA TRP A 82 -6.53 2.84 15.14
C TRP A 82 -7.30 2.94 16.47
N PHE A 83 -6.84 3.82 17.35
CA PHE A 83 -7.50 4.10 18.65
C PHE A 83 -8.27 5.42 18.64
N VAL A 84 -8.22 6.14 17.52
CA VAL A 84 -8.98 7.37 17.28
C VAL A 84 -9.81 7.22 16.01
N ASP A 85 -11.04 7.72 16.04
CA ASP A 85 -11.98 7.65 14.93
C ASP A 85 -11.80 8.86 13.99
N LEU A 86 -10.79 8.76 13.13
CA LEU A 86 -10.52 9.75 12.10
C LEU A 86 -11.31 9.36 10.85
N ALA A 87 -12.31 10.16 10.47
CA ALA A 87 -13.19 9.87 9.34
C ALA A 87 -12.39 9.40 8.09
N GLU A 88 -12.68 8.19 7.60
CA GLU A 88 -11.97 7.54 6.49
C GLU A 88 -11.94 8.37 5.19
N ALA A 89 -12.88 9.30 5.00
CA ALA A 89 -12.94 10.25 3.89
C ALA A 89 -11.73 11.22 3.82
N SER A 90 -10.86 11.20 4.83
CA SER A 90 -9.62 11.99 4.87
C SER A 90 -8.34 11.18 4.66
N ARG A 91 -8.43 9.87 4.35
CA ARG A 91 -7.29 9.11 3.80
C ARG A 91 -7.00 9.62 2.38
N PRO A 92 -5.78 10.11 2.05
CA PRO A 92 -5.46 10.47 0.68
C PRO A 92 -5.58 9.23 -0.22
N LYS A 93 -6.60 9.21 -1.09
CA LYS A 93 -6.55 8.39 -2.29
C LYS A 93 -5.68 9.17 -3.27
N ILE A 94 -4.43 8.75 -3.43
CA ILE A 94 -3.58 9.27 -4.50
C ILE A 94 -4.19 8.77 -5.81
N ARG A 95 -4.75 9.69 -6.61
CA ARG A 95 -5.12 9.39 -8.00
C ARG A 95 -3.84 9.35 -8.84
N ALA A 96 -3.84 8.56 -9.91
CA ALA A 96 -2.69 8.31 -10.79
C ALA A 96 -2.10 9.59 -11.44
N ASP A 97 -2.86 10.68 -11.38
CA ASP A 97 -2.66 11.98 -11.98
C ASP A 97 -2.28 13.08 -10.96
N GLY A 98 -2.01 12.71 -9.69
CA GLY A 98 -1.36 13.57 -8.70
C GLY A 98 -2.23 14.64 -8.04
N TYR A 99 -3.54 14.72 -8.37
CA TYR A 99 -4.47 15.66 -7.74
C TYR A 99 -5.34 14.98 -6.66
N ALA A 100 -5.31 15.55 -5.46
CA ALA A 100 -6.13 15.14 -4.32
C ALA A 100 -7.42 15.99 -4.25
N ASP A 101 -8.56 15.32 -4.14
CA ASP A 101 -9.90 15.94 -4.02
C ASP A 101 -10.21 16.14 -2.53
N PHE A 102 -10.24 17.38 -2.05
CA PHE A 102 -10.49 17.70 -0.64
C PHE A 102 -11.93 18.20 -0.46
N LYS A 103 -12.90 17.31 -0.54
CA LYS A 103 -14.24 17.52 -0.01
C LYS A 103 -14.52 16.40 0.96
N GLU A 104 -14.57 16.70 2.26
CA GLU A 104 -15.60 16.20 3.20
C GLU A 104 -15.27 16.55 4.66
N MET A 105 -16.34 16.73 5.44
CA MET A 105 -16.36 17.19 6.83
C MET A 105 -15.41 16.37 7.72
N LYS A 106 -14.44 17.05 8.34
CA LYS A 106 -13.46 16.44 9.25
C LYS A 106 -14.11 16.15 10.60
N ARG A 107 -14.24 14.86 10.94
CA ARG A 107 -14.48 14.45 12.34
C ARG A 107 -13.21 14.72 13.13
N ILE A 108 -13.32 15.61 14.10
CA ILE A 108 -12.23 16.00 15.00
C ILE A 108 -12.35 15.13 16.24
N GLU A 109 -11.30 14.36 16.54
CA GLU A 109 -11.27 13.50 17.71
C GLU A 109 -10.46 14.18 18.82
N ILE A 110 -11.06 14.30 20.00
CA ILE A 110 -10.37 14.89 21.16
C ILE A 110 -9.50 13.82 21.79
N VAL A 111 -8.22 14.13 21.98
CA VAL A 111 -7.22 13.22 22.54
C VAL A 111 -6.51 13.87 23.72
N LYS A 112 -6.02 13.04 24.65
CA LYS A 112 -5.19 13.49 25.77
C LYS A 112 -3.71 13.25 25.50
N LYS A 113 -2.86 14.04 26.14
CA LYS A 113 -1.43 13.78 26.21
C LYS A 113 -1.17 12.36 26.73
N GLY A 114 -0.32 11.63 26.02
CA GLY A 114 0.01 10.23 26.32
C GLY A 114 -0.98 9.22 25.77
N GLN A 115 -2.06 9.65 25.10
CA GLN A 115 -3.00 8.75 24.44
C GLN A 115 -2.37 8.15 23.18
N GLU A 116 -2.51 6.83 23.03
CA GLU A 116 -2.17 6.12 21.81
C GLU A 116 -3.18 6.47 20.71
N LEU A 117 -2.69 6.79 19.51
CA LEU A 117 -3.52 7.21 18.38
C LEU A 117 -3.67 6.07 17.37
N VAL A 118 -2.54 5.44 17.06
CA VAL A 118 -2.48 4.27 16.17
C VAL A 118 -1.28 3.43 16.57
N SER A 119 -1.47 2.12 16.58
CA SER A 119 -0.41 1.15 16.77
C SER A 119 -0.32 0.23 15.56
N GLN A 120 0.88 -0.22 15.25
CA GLN A 120 1.16 -1.17 14.20
C GLN A 120 1.54 -2.51 14.83
N LEU A 121 0.94 -3.60 14.34
CA LEU A 121 1.38 -4.93 14.75
C LEU A 121 2.86 -5.14 14.35
N PRO A 122 3.65 -5.86 15.15
CA PRO A 122 5.03 -6.18 14.80
C PRO A 122 5.06 -6.92 13.44
N ILE A 123 5.65 -6.29 12.45
CA ILE A 123 5.95 -6.93 11.16
C ILE A 123 7.35 -7.52 11.25
N SER A 124 7.64 -8.51 10.40
CA SER A 124 9.02 -8.93 10.09
C SER A 124 9.97 -7.73 10.14
N ALA A 125 11.09 -7.87 10.85
CA ALA A 125 12.09 -6.81 11.01
C ALA A 125 12.66 -6.30 9.67
N GLU A 126 12.41 -7.02 8.56
CA GLU A 126 12.89 -6.66 7.24
C GLU A 126 11.96 -5.64 6.55
N ARG A 127 12.41 -4.39 6.46
CA ARG A 127 11.71 -3.29 5.76
C ARG A 127 12.31 -3.04 4.38
N TYR A 128 11.74 -3.69 3.35
CA TYR A 128 12.20 -3.51 1.98
C TYR A 128 11.06 -3.62 0.97
N ILE A 129 11.33 -3.12 -0.24
CA ILE A 129 10.59 -3.48 -1.45
C ILE A 129 11.43 -4.54 -2.17
N LYS A 130 10.81 -5.65 -2.56
CA LYS A 130 11.44 -6.69 -3.36
C LYS A 130 10.61 -6.95 -4.61
N THR A 131 11.20 -6.65 -5.76
CA THR A 131 10.59 -6.86 -7.08
C THR A 131 10.49 -8.36 -7.40
N VAL A 132 9.73 -8.71 -8.45
CA VAL A 132 9.68 -10.09 -8.97
C VAL A 132 11.03 -10.54 -9.56
N THR A 133 11.88 -9.58 -9.95
CA THR A 133 13.26 -9.81 -10.40
C THR A 133 14.26 -10.00 -9.25
N GLY A 134 13.81 -9.84 -8.00
CA GLY A 134 14.62 -10.05 -6.80
C GLY A 134 15.47 -8.85 -6.37
N GLU A 135 15.33 -7.71 -7.05
CA GLU A 135 15.95 -6.44 -6.64
C GLU A 135 15.34 -6.03 -5.30
N LYS A 136 16.18 -5.69 -4.32
CA LYS A 136 15.77 -5.28 -2.97
C LYS A 136 16.12 -3.82 -2.74
N HIS A 137 15.14 -3.04 -2.28
CA HIS A 137 15.31 -1.65 -1.90
C HIS A 137 14.91 -1.48 -0.44
N ASN A 138 15.83 -1.02 0.40
CA ASN A 138 15.54 -0.75 1.80
C ASN A 138 14.59 0.44 1.90
N LEU A 139 13.60 0.35 2.79
CA LEU A 139 12.78 1.50 3.15
C LEU A 139 13.54 2.37 4.14
N GLU A 140 13.66 3.67 3.85
CA GLU A 140 14.36 4.61 4.73
C GLU A 140 13.58 4.92 6.02
N GLN A 141 12.25 4.79 5.98
CA GLN A 141 11.33 5.15 7.07
C GLN A 141 10.17 4.15 7.14
N SER A 142 9.66 3.88 8.35
CA SER A 142 8.41 3.12 8.53
C SER A 142 7.19 3.92 8.08
N TYR A 143 6.08 3.22 7.89
CA TYR A 143 4.80 3.87 7.67
C TYR A 143 4.42 4.85 8.81
N LEU A 144 4.65 4.49 10.08
CA LEU A 144 4.39 5.38 11.21
C LEU A 144 5.24 6.66 11.17
N GLU A 145 6.52 6.55 10.80
CA GLU A 145 7.42 7.71 10.61
C GLU A 145 6.91 8.62 9.48
N MET A 146 6.38 8.05 8.41
CA MET A 146 5.83 8.80 7.28
C MET A 146 4.56 9.58 7.66
N ILE A 147 3.62 8.94 8.37
CA ILE A 147 2.34 9.57 8.73
C ILE A 147 2.43 10.46 9.97
N LYS A 148 3.52 10.40 10.73
CA LYS A 148 3.71 11.24 11.92
C LYS A 148 3.76 12.73 11.56
N GLY A 149 2.84 13.50 12.13
CA GLY A 149 2.78 14.96 12.09
C GLY A 149 3.14 15.63 13.41
N ASP A 150 2.61 16.83 13.62
CA ASP A 150 2.99 17.68 14.76
C ASP A 150 2.38 17.16 16.07
N HIS A 151 3.10 17.40 17.18
CA HIS A 151 2.72 17.04 18.56
C HIS A 151 2.37 15.57 18.79
N ILE A 152 3.09 14.69 18.09
CA ILE A 152 3.03 13.25 18.24
C ILE A 152 4.47 12.74 18.31
N HIS A 153 4.73 11.73 19.13
CA HIS A 153 5.97 10.96 19.09
C HIS A 153 5.70 9.48 18.79
N ILE A 154 6.76 8.78 18.38
CA ILE A 154 6.73 7.32 18.22
C ILE A 154 7.23 6.72 19.54
N SER A 155 6.55 5.68 20.03
CA SER A 155 6.96 4.91 21.21
C SER A 155 8.37 4.35 21.08
N GLY A 156 8.99 3.99 22.21
CA GLY A 156 10.37 3.50 22.23
C GLY A 156 10.61 2.18 21.48
N ASP A 157 9.55 1.39 21.27
CA ASP A 157 9.56 0.17 20.46
C ASP A 157 9.35 0.44 18.96
N GLY A 158 9.03 1.67 18.57
CA GLY A 158 8.80 2.05 17.17
C GLY A 158 7.40 1.73 16.62
N LEU A 159 6.48 1.22 17.44
CA LEU A 159 5.22 0.61 16.96
C LEU A 159 3.96 1.44 17.19
N THR A 160 4.04 2.55 17.92
CA THR A 160 2.84 3.31 18.32
C THR A 160 3.06 4.81 18.20
N LEU A 161 2.08 5.52 17.65
CA LEU A 161 2.02 6.98 17.67
C LEU A 161 1.24 7.46 18.90
N ILE A 162 1.87 8.35 19.67
CA ILE A 162 1.37 8.83 20.96
C ILE A 162 1.27 10.36 20.94
N ALA A 163 0.15 10.90 21.41
CA ALA A 163 -0.04 12.36 21.50
C ALA A 163 0.88 13.00 22.55
N ASP A 164 1.55 14.10 22.19
CA ASP A 164 2.42 14.86 23.11
C ASP A 164 1.65 15.88 23.96
N ILE A 165 0.43 16.24 23.54
CA ILE A 165 -0.41 17.28 24.13
C ILE A 165 -1.88 16.85 24.18
N ASP A 166 -2.66 17.51 25.03
CA ASP A 166 -4.12 17.48 24.95
C ASP A 166 -4.56 18.30 23.73
N GLY A 167 -5.52 17.79 22.94
CA GLY A 167 -5.94 18.51 21.74
C GLY A 167 -6.85 17.71 20.83
N CYS A 168 -6.87 18.12 19.57
CA CYS A 168 -7.66 17.57 18.48
C CYS A 168 -6.75 16.80 17.52
N ALA A 169 -7.02 15.51 17.32
CA ALA A 169 -6.34 14.69 16.31
C ALA A 169 -7.03 14.81 14.95
N PHE A 170 -6.26 15.10 13.90
CA PHE A 170 -6.76 15.22 12.53
C PHE A 170 -5.66 15.02 11.48
N TRP A 171 -6.08 14.81 10.23
CA TRP A 171 -5.18 14.78 9.07
C TRP A 171 -4.86 16.18 8.56
N LYS A 172 -3.56 16.47 8.44
CA LYS A 172 -2.98 17.70 7.89
C LYS A 172 -1.89 17.34 6.89
N SER A 173 -2.12 17.64 5.61
CA SER A 173 -1.15 17.39 4.51
C SER A 173 -0.63 15.94 4.47
N GLY A 174 -1.51 14.96 4.66
CA GLY A 174 -1.15 13.53 4.66
C GLY A 174 -0.49 13.02 5.94
N LYS A 175 -0.38 13.86 6.98
CA LYS A 175 0.16 13.49 8.29
C LYS A 175 -0.92 13.55 9.38
N LEU A 176 -0.89 12.58 10.28
CA LEU A 176 -1.66 12.59 11.51
C LEU A 176 -1.06 13.62 12.44
N THR A 177 -1.86 14.58 12.90
CA THR A 177 -1.40 15.70 13.73
C THR A 177 -2.33 15.86 14.93
N VAL A 178 -1.77 16.25 16.07
CA VAL A 178 -2.54 16.75 17.21
C VAL A 178 -2.29 18.25 17.35
N ASP A 179 -3.35 19.03 17.54
CA ASP A 179 -3.25 20.47 17.79
C ASP A 179 -4.13 20.87 18.97
N ASN A 180 -3.67 21.84 19.77
CA ASN A 180 -4.46 22.39 20.86
C ASN A 180 -5.49 23.42 20.37
N ILE A 181 -5.44 23.81 19.09
CA ILE A 181 -6.38 24.73 18.46
C ILE A 181 -7.37 23.95 17.57
N TYR A 182 -8.66 24.11 17.83
CA TYR A 182 -9.73 23.65 16.94
C TYR A 182 -9.74 24.51 15.67
N HIS A 183 -9.13 24.04 14.58
CA HIS A 183 -9.19 24.71 13.29
C HIS A 183 -10.54 24.46 12.63
N VAL A 184 -11.47 25.43 12.71
CA VAL A 184 -12.66 25.48 11.84
C VAL A 184 -12.18 25.75 10.41
N PRO A 185 -12.32 24.81 9.45
CA PRO A 185 -11.98 25.09 8.06
C PRO A 185 -13.15 25.85 7.43
N GLY A 186 -12.98 27.14 7.19
CA GLY A 186 -13.94 27.97 6.46
C GLY A 186 -13.66 29.45 6.65
N ASP A 187 -13.88 30.24 5.59
CA ASP A 187 -13.95 31.69 5.71
C ASP A 187 -14.93 32.04 6.82
N VAL A 188 -14.41 32.68 7.88
CA VAL A 188 -15.23 33.34 8.88
C VAL A 188 -15.86 34.54 8.19
N SER A 189 -16.91 34.31 7.41
CA SER A 189 -17.76 35.40 6.94
C SER A 189 -18.49 35.96 8.16
N PHE A 190 -18.37 37.28 8.35
CA PHE A 190 -19.02 38.07 9.41
C PHE A 190 -20.56 38.13 9.24
N ALA A 191 -21.23 37.01 8.99
CA ALA A 191 -22.63 37.00 8.54
C ALA A 191 -23.66 36.57 9.59
N THR A 192 -23.27 36.10 10.78
CA THR A 192 -24.26 35.89 11.85
C THR A 192 -23.68 36.29 13.20
N GLY A 193 -23.93 37.56 13.55
CA GLY A 193 -24.12 37.92 14.93
C GLY A 193 -25.39 37.25 15.46
N ASN A 194 -25.24 36.44 16.50
CA ASN A 194 -25.95 36.61 17.77
C ASN A 194 -25.32 35.70 18.82
N ILE A 195 -25.17 36.26 20.02
CA ILE A 195 -24.83 35.58 21.27
C ILE A 195 -26.02 34.72 21.70
#